data_AF-A0A085ZZ92-F1
#
_entry.id   AF-A0A085ZZ92-F1
#
_cell.length_a   1.000
_cell.length_b   1.000
_cell.length_c   1.000
_cell.angle_alpha   90.00
_cell.angle_beta   90.00
_cell.angle_gamma   90.00
#
_symmetry.space_group_name_H-M   'P 1'
#
loop_
_entity.id
_entity.type
_entity.pdbx_description
1 polymer ?
#
loop_
_entity_poly.entity_id
_entity_poly.type
_entity_poly.pdbx_seq_one_letter_code
_entity_poly.pdbx_strand_id
1 'polypeptide(L)'
;MSFLTSLSVAGKDYKVLNVSYDLAQETDASGRPSTVTRGGRIMIEVESTGSTELFEWMTNNFERKDGSVKFIKRDSNATLKELKFTEAYMVKYKENFDHNSATPLTETFMISARRISMGGGEFDNAWV
;
A
#
# COMPACT_ATOMS: atom_id res chain seq x y z
N MET A 1 21.62 7.20 -1.66
CA MET A 1 20.96 6.84 -0.38
C MET A 1 20.03 5.66 -0.64
N SER A 2 20.14 4.59 0.13
CA SER A 2 19.32 3.38 -0.03
C SER A 2 18.30 3.31 1.12
N PHE A 3 17.04 3.08 0.79
CA PHE A 3 15.96 2.88 1.75
C PHE A 3 15.57 1.40 1.80
N LEU A 4 15.08 0.97 2.95
CA LEU A 4 14.34 -0.27 3.09
C LEU A 4 12.87 0.08 3.36
N THR A 5 11.97 -0.72 2.83
CA THR A 5 10.53 -0.53 3.02
C THR A 5 9.93 -1.83 3.52
N SER A 6 9.07 -1.75 4.53
CA SER A 6 8.31 -2.88 5.07
C SER A 6 6.83 -2.54 5.14
N LEU A 7 6.00 -3.54 4.89
CA LEU A 7 4.55 -3.51 5.11
C LEU A 7 4.24 -4.31 6.36
N SER A 8 3.56 -3.70 7.33
CA SER A 8 3.01 -4.39 8.49
C SER A 8 1.49 -4.48 8.36
N VAL A 9 0.92 -5.69 8.32
CA VAL A 9 -0.53 -5.93 8.25
C VAL A 9 -0.88 -7.25 8.93
N ALA A 10 -1.97 -7.29 9.70
CA ALA A 10 -2.41 -8.48 10.46
C ALA A 10 -1.31 -9.14 11.34
N GLY A 11 -0.39 -8.33 11.89
CA GLY A 11 0.71 -8.83 12.72
C GLY A 11 1.86 -9.48 11.94
N LYS A 12 1.85 -9.43 10.61
CA LYS A 12 2.95 -9.87 9.74
C LYS A 12 3.67 -8.70 9.10
N ASP A 13 4.97 -8.89 8.91
CA ASP A 13 5.83 -7.96 8.20
C ASP A 13 6.25 -8.55 6.85
N TYR A 14 6.03 -7.79 5.78
CA TYR A 14 6.42 -8.14 4.42
C TYR A 14 7.50 -7.19 3.93
N LYS A 15 8.50 -7.74 3.25
CA LYS A 15 9.52 -6.96 2.57
C LYS A 15 8.95 -6.38 1.28
N VAL A 16 8.91 -5.05 1.20
CA VAL A 16 8.32 -4.33 0.06
C VAL A 16 9.40 -4.08 -0.98
N LEU A 17 9.13 -4.50 -2.22
CA LEU A 17 9.95 -4.24 -3.40
C LEU A 17 9.54 -2.92 -4.06
N ASN A 18 8.22 -2.67 -4.14
CA ASN A 18 7.67 -1.44 -4.70
C ASN A 18 6.41 -1.02 -3.94
N VAL A 19 6.21 0.28 -3.78
CA VAL A 19 4.97 0.86 -3.25
C VAL A 19 4.67 2.18 -3.92
N SER A 20 3.43 2.37 -4.34
CA SER A 20 2.93 3.65 -4.84
C SER A 20 1.54 3.93 -4.29
N TYR A 21 1.28 5.21 -4.06
CA TYR A 21 -0.02 5.74 -3.68
C TYR A 21 -0.09 7.17 -4.20
N ASP A 22 -1.28 7.56 -4.66
CA ASP A 22 -1.53 8.86 -5.24
C ASP A 22 -2.85 9.43 -4.72
N LEU A 23 -2.92 10.75 -4.67
CA LEU A 23 -4.11 11.51 -4.37
C LEU A 23 -4.25 12.57 -5.46
N ALA A 24 -5.46 12.76 -5.96
CA ALA A 24 -5.72 13.68 -7.05
C ALA A 24 -7.02 14.47 -6.84
N GLN A 25 -7.01 15.70 -7.33
CA GLN A 25 -8.19 16.51 -7.58
C GLN A 25 -8.25 16.77 -9.08
N GLU A 26 -9.44 16.69 -9.66
CA GLU A 26 -9.63 17.11 -11.05
C GLU A 26 -9.66 18.63 -11.11
N THR A 27 -9.21 19.19 -12.24
CA THR A 27 -9.23 20.63 -12.51
C THR A 27 -10.12 20.94 -13.70
N ASP A 28 -10.79 22.10 -13.67
CA ASP A 28 -11.50 22.63 -14.84
C ASP A 28 -10.52 23.14 -15.93
N ALA A 29 -11.07 23.61 -17.06
CA ALA A 29 -10.26 24.12 -18.18
C ALA A 29 -9.40 25.35 -17.83
N SER A 30 -9.68 26.03 -16.71
CA SER A 30 -8.88 27.16 -16.19
C SER A 30 -7.83 26.74 -15.16
N GLY A 31 -7.75 25.46 -14.82
CA GLY A 31 -6.84 24.92 -13.81
C GLY A 31 -7.36 25.04 -12.37
N ARG A 32 -8.62 25.41 -12.15
CA ARG A 32 -9.21 25.46 -10.81
C ARG A 32 -9.70 24.07 -10.38
N PRO A 33 -9.46 23.63 -9.13
CA PRO A 33 -10.00 22.37 -8.64
C PRO A 33 -11.51 22.29 -8.80
N SER A 34 -11.99 21.22 -9.46
CA SER A 34 -13.41 20.99 -9.75
C SER A 34 -14.01 19.85 -8.92
N THR A 35 -13.17 19.03 -8.27
CA THR A 35 -13.61 17.91 -7.44
C THR A 35 -12.88 17.89 -6.10
N VAL A 36 -13.47 17.18 -5.14
CA VAL A 36 -12.78 16.84 -3.89
C VAL A 36 -11.68 15.80 -4.14
N THR A 37 -10.69 15.77 -3.26
CA THR A 37 -9.57 14.83 -3.36
C THR A 37 -10.07 13.39 -3.37
N ARG A 38 -9.56 12.59 -4.31
CA ARG A 38 -9.73 11.13 -4.32
C ARG A 38 -8.40 10.49 -3.98
N GLY A 39 -8.44 9.39 -3.24
CA GLY A 39 -7.24 8.70 -2.78
C GLY A 39 -7.54 7.42 -2.02
N GLY A 40 -6.55 6.95 -1.27
CA GLY A 40 -6.67 5.73 -0.45
C GLY A 40 -6.34 4.44 -1.20
N ARG A 41 -6.03 4.51 -2.51
CA ARG A 41 -5.49 3.36 -3.26
C ARG A 41 -3.98 3.28 -3.05
N ILE A 42 -3.51 2.10 -2.66
CA ILE A 42 -2.09 1.82 -2.44
C ILE A 42 -1.75 0.56 -3.21
N MET A 43 -0.80 0.67 -4.14
CA MET A 43 -0.22 -0.46 -4.88
C MET A 43 1.03 -0.91 -4.17
N ILE A 44 1.14 -2.20 -3.88
CA ILE A 44 2.27 -2.77 -3.15
C ILE A 44 2.74 -4.02 -3.91
N GLU A 45 4.05 -4.15 -4.04
CA GLU A 45 4.72 -5.37 -4.48
C GLU A 45 5.63 -5.87 -3.37
N VAL A 46 5.46 -7.13 -2.98
CA VAL A 46 6.27 -7.81 -1.96
C VAL A 46 6.98 -9.03 -2.55
N GLU A 47 8.07 -9.42 -1.90
CA GLU A 47 8.70 -10.72 -2.14
C GLU A 47 7.78 -11.82 -1.56
N SER A 48 7.38 -12.78 -2.40
CA SER A 48 6.49 -13.85 -1.97
C SER A 48 7.21 -14.80 -1.01
N THR A 49 6.45 -15.43 -0.13
CA THR A 49 6.95 -16.38 0.87
C THR A 49 6.08 -17.64 0.86
N GLY A 50 6.27 -18.56 1.80
CA GLY A 50 5.34 -19.68 1.98
C GLY A 50 3.97 -19.29 2.55
N SER A 51 3.72 -18.01 2.84
CA SER A 51 2.47 -17.52 3.43
C SER A 51 1.39 -17.27 2.38
N THR A 52 0.18 -17.75 2.61
CA THR A 52 -0.98 -17.59 1.70
C THR A 52 -1.93 -16.46 2.08
N GLU A 53 -1.67 -15.74 3.17
CA GLU A 53 -2.63 -14.78 3.74
C GLU A 53 -3.00 -13.58 2.86
N LEU A 54 -2.11 -13.14 1.95
CA LEU A 54 -2.45 -12.07 1.01
C LEU A 54 -3.44 -12.56 -0.05
N PHE A 55 -3.24 -13.79 -0.54
CA PHE A 55 -4.21 -14.46 -1.40
C PHE A 55 -5.56 -14.66 -0.70
N GLU A 56 -5.54 -15.15 0.55
CA GLU A 56 -6.76 -15.33 1.36
C GLU A 56 -7.51 -14.01 1.54
N TRP A 57 -6.80 -12.92 1.82
CA TRP A 57 -7.39 -11.59 1.95
C TRP A 57 -8.10 -11.15 0.67
N MET A 58 -7.51 -11.39 -0.52
CA MET A 58 -8.20 -11.09 -1.79
C MET A 58 -9.48 -11.93 -1.96
N THR A 59 -9.47 -13.19 -1.54
CA THR A 59 -10.65 -14.06 -1.67
C THR A 59 -11.79 -13.70 -0.71
N ASN A 60 -11.49 -12.93 0.33
CA ASN A 60 -12.48 -12.44 1.28
C ASN A 60 -12.89 -10.99 0.98
N ASN A 61 -13.91 -10.85 0.12
CA ASN A 61 -14.41 -9.56 -0.37
C ASN A 61 -14.80 -8.55 0.73
N PHE A 62 -15.10 -9.01 1.95
CA PHE A 62 -15.55 -8.15 3.05
C PHE A 62 -14.45 -7.86 4.07
N GLU A 63 -13.32 -8.56 4.01
CA GLU A 63 -12.26 -8.43 4.99
C GLU A 63 -11.53 -7.11 4.87
N ARG A 64 -11.49 -6.41 6.00
CA ARG A 64 -10.78 -5.15 6.15
C ARG A 64 -9.58 -5.35 7.06
N LYS A 65 -8.45 -4.78 6.69
CA LYS A 65 -7.25 -4.78 7.53
C LYS A 65 -6.71 -3.37 7.72
N ASP A 66 -6.15 -3.15 8.89
CA ASP A 66 -5.34 -1.98 9.21
C ASP A 66 -3.87 -2.35 9.07
N GLY A 67 -3.05 -1.36 8.75
CA GLY A 67 -1.62 -1.58 8.60
C GLY A 67 -0.82 -0.33 8.31
N SER A 68 0.45 -0.55 8.02
CA SER A 68 1.40 0.54 7.77
C SER A 68 2.48 0.16 6.78
N VAL A 69 2.94 1.13 6.01
CA VAL A 69 4.15 1.04 5.18
C VAL A 69 5.20 1.95 5.79
N LYS A 70 6.32 1.37 6.23
CA LYS A 70 7.43 2.09 6.87
C LYS A 70 8.58 2.27 5.89
N PHE A 71 9.04 3.50 5.74
CA PHE A 71 10.24 3.83 4.98
C PHE A 71 11.40 4.01 5.96
N ILE A 72 12.40 3.13 5.88
CA ILE A 72 13.48 2.99 6.86
C ILE A 72 14.80 3.38 6.20
N LYS A 73 15.61 4.18 6.90
CA LYS A 73 16.96 4.52 6.43
C LYS A 73 17.89 3.33 6.67
N ARG A 74 18.60 2.88 5.63
CA ARG A 74 19.45 1.68 5.72
C ARG A 74 20.67 1.84 6.64
N ASP A 75 21.17 3.06 6.81
CA ASP A 75 22.37 3.38 7.60
C ASP A 75 22.14 3.35 9.13
N SER A 76 20.98 3.82 9.55
CA SER A 76 20.63 4.07 10.96
C SER A 76 19.52 3.16 11.47
N ASN A 77 18.91 2.38 10.58
CA ASN A 77 17.72 1.57 10.83
C ASN A 77 16.56 2.37 11.45
N ALA A 78 16.58 3.69 11.29
CA ALA A 78 15.56 4.60 11.80
C ALA A 78 14.42 4.75 10.79
N THR A 79 13.18 4.75 11.27
CA THR A 79 12.00 5.06 10.46
C THR A 79 12.04 6.52 10.04
N LEU A 80 12.11 6.78 8.73
CA LEU A 80 12.04 8.13 8.16
C LEU A 80 10.61 8.66 8.19
N LYS A 81 9.66 7.86 7.68
CA LYS A 81 8.23 8.17 7.65
C LYS A 81 7.42 6.88 7.54
N GLU A 82 6.16 6.95 7.94
CA GLU A 82 5.25 5.82 7.97
C GLU A 82 3.89 6.24 7.39
N LEU A 83 3.45 5.53 6.36
CA LEU A 83 2.10 5.64 5.82
C LEU A 83 1.21 4.64 6.55
N LYS A 84 0.22 5.11 7.29
CA LYS A 84 -0.77 4.27 7.97
C LYS A 84 -2.04 4.23 7.15
N PHE A 85 -2.67 3.06 7.06
CA PHE A 85 -3.96 2.88 6.42
C PHE A 85 -4.91 2.13 7.36
N THR A 86 -6.19 2.47 7.30
CA THR A 86 -7.24 1.83 8.11
C THR A 86 -8.42 1.42 7.26
N GLU A 87 -9.07 0.33 7.66
CA GLU A 87 -10.20 -0.29 6.98
C GLU A 87 -9.94 -0.51 5.49
N ALA A 88 -8.79 -1.11 5.16
CA ALA A 88 -8.41 -1.36 3.78
C ALA A 88 -8.99 -2.67 3.25
N TYR A 89 -9.50 -2.63 2.02
CA TYR A 89 -9.90 -3.80 1.24
C TYR A 89 -8.82 -4.14 0.22
N MET A 90 -8.56 -5.42 -0.03
CA MET A 90 -7.79 -5.82 -1.21
C MET A 90 -8.70 -5.82 -2.44
N VAL A 91 -8.36 -5.00 -3.44
CA VAL A 91 -9.20 -4.80 -4.63
C VAL A 91 -8.57 -5.37 -5.90
N LYS A 92 -7.27 -5.71 -5.85
CA LYS A 92 -6.55 -6.43 -6.91
C LYS A 92 -5.45 -7.28 -6.27
N TYR A 93 -5.19 -8.46 -6.84
CA TYR A 93 -4.07 -9.32 -6.48
C TYR A 93 -3.51 -9.98 -7.74
N LYS A 94 -2.19 -10.12 -7.79
CA LYS A 94 -1.44 -10.86 -8.80
C LYS A 94 -0.23 -11.48 -8.13
N GLU A 95 -0.08 -12.79 -8.24
CA GLU A 95 1.17 -13.47 -7.95
C GLU A 95 1.90 -13.79 -9.25
N ASN A 96 3.22 -13.61 -9.25
CA ASN A 96 4.04 -13.69 -10.45
C ASN A 96 5.30 -14.51 -10.17
N PHE A 97 5.51 -15.54 -10.98
CA PHE A 97 6.77 -16.28 -11.02
C PHE A 97 7.56 -16.00 -12.30
N ASP A 98 8.83 -15.65 -12.18
CA ASP A 98 9.79 -15.51 -13.28
C ASP A 98 11.14 -16.12 -12.89
N HIS A 99 11.47 -17.28 -13.46
CA HIS A 99 12.72 -18.01 -13.19
C HIS A 99 14.00 -17.24 -13.55
N ASN A 100 13.93 -16.22 -14.42
CA ASN A 100 15.08 -15.42 -14.84
C ASN A 100 15.28 -14.16 -13.97
N SER A 101 14.34 -13.85 -13.08
CA SER A 101 14.39 -12.67 -12.22
C SER A 101 15.25 -12.91 -10.98
N ALA A 102 15.89 -11.85 -10.48
CA ALA A 102 16.59 -11.88 -9.19
C ALA A 102 15.63 -12.03 -7.99
N THR A 103 14.36 -11.65 -8.17
CA THR A 103 13.26 -11.91 -7.25
C THR A 103 12.22 -12.74 -7.99
N PRO A 104 12.37 -14.08 -8.01
CA PRO A 104 11.62 -14.95 -8.91
C PRO A 104 10.14 -15.02 -8.60
N LEU A 105 9.74 -14.82 -7.34
CA LEU A 105 8.36 -14.93 -6.91
C LEU A 105 7.94 -13.65 -6.19
N THR A 106 6.97 -12.94 -6.75
CA THR A 106 6.45 -11.67 -6.18
C THR A 106 4.94 -11.65 -6.16
N GLU A 107 4.40 -10.95 -5.16
CA GLU A 107 2.97 -10.68 -5.03
C GLU A 107 2.74 -9.18 -5.20
N THR A 108 1.98 -8.79 -6.22
CA THR A 108 1.55 -7.41 -6.46
C THR A 108 0.07 -7.27 -6.21
N PHE A 109 -0.32 -6.33 -5.35
CA PHE A 109 -1.71 -6.13 -5.00
C PHE A 109 -2.05 -4.64 -4.82
N MET A 110 -3.33 -4.33 -4.96
CA MET A 110 -3.89 -3.02 -4.68
C MET A 110 -4.79 -3.12 -3.47
N ILE A 111 -4.57 -2.27 -2.48
CA ILE A 111 -5.54 -2.04 -1.41
C ILE A 111 -6.25 -0.71 -1.61
N SER A 112 -7.51 -0.66 -1.23
CA SER A 112 -8.32 0.55 -1.14
C SER A 112 -8.67 0.78 0.32
N ALA A 113 -8.07 1.80 0.92
CA ALA A 113 -8.25 2.17 2.32
C ALA A 113 -9.34 3.22 2.48
N ARG A 114 -10.12 3.11 3.57
CA ARG A 114 -11.04 4.17 3.98
C ARG A 114 -10.28 5.43 4.34
N ARG A 115 -9.23 5.30 5.15
CA ARG A 115 -8.40 6.40 5.61
C ARG A 115 -6.92 6.08 5.46
N ILE A 116 -6.15 7.08 5.08
CA ILE A 116 -4.68 7.05 5.05
C ILE A 116 -4.13 8.25 5.81
N SER A 117 -3.01 8.09 6.51
CA SER A 117 -2.32 9.17 7.22
C SER A 117 -0.81 9.01 7.15
N MET A 118 -0.10 10.14 7.15
CA MET A 118 1.36 10.17 7.17
C MET A 118 1.83 11.51 7.75
N GLY A 119 2.67 11.47 8.80
CA GLY A 119 3.06 12.67 9.53
C GLY A 119 1.83 13.35 10.16
N GLY A 120 1.63 14.64 9.87
CA GLY A 120 0.44 15.39 10.29
C GLY A 120 -0.71 15.43 9.28
N GLY A 121 -0.59 14.75 8.13
CA GLY A 121 -1.61 14.73 7.08
C GLY A 121 -2.52 13.51 7.19
N GLU A 122 -3.81 13.72 6.90
CA GLU A 122 -4.85 12.69 6.94
C GLU A 122 -5.81 12.86 5.75
N PHE A 123 -6.26 11.74 5.21
CA PHE A 123 -7.31 11.68 4.19
C PHE A 123 -8.29 10.56 4.54
N ASP A 124 -9.59 10.85 4.54
CA ASP A 124 -10.68 9.90 4.80
C ASP A 124 -11.69 9.99 3.63
N ASN A 125 -11.97 8.85 3.00
CA ASN A 125 -12.93 8.76 1.91
C ASN A 125 -14.39 8.79 2.39
N ALA A 126 -14.65 8.67 3.69
CA ALA A 126 -15.99 8.70 4.31
C ALA A 126 -17.04 7.92 3.49
N TRP A 127 -16.73 6.66 3.15
CA TRP A 127 -17.67 5.80 2.42
C TRP A 127 -19.00 5.72 3.19
N VAL A 128 -20.09 6.09 2.51
CA VAL A 128 -21.48 5.96 2.96
C VAL A 128 -22.02 4.60 2.55
#